data_AF-A0AAE8N0Y6-F1
#
_entry.id   AF-A0AAE8N0Y6-F1
#
_cell.length_a   1.000
_cell.length_b   1.000
_cell.length_c   1.000
_cell.angle_alpha   90.00
_cell.angle_beta   90.00
_cell.angle_gamma   90.00
#
_symmetry.space_group_name_H-M   'P 1'
#
loop_
_entity.id
_entity.type
_entity.pdbx_description
1 polymer ?
#
loop_
_entity_poly.entity_id
_entity_poly.type
_entity_poly.pdbx_seq_one_letter_code
_entity_poly.pdbx_strand_id
1 'polypeptide(L)'
;MYAQLSVLTLLSAIAHGAALQPERRAGAILIPKNSFADYDSYWLDLYPGGKTDHNGGARMDMDHVAFSGGNTITITAEPVTGEPPSLFGGRTIPINYRSGAIHSKIDFKVTKGGGVDYYAEVNAPIAPGTWPAWWVSGANKWPPEIDMAEWMGDGKILFNTWNTSSIMASKALPYDTSKWHSVLTQVRDINGVDVKVTFIYDGVTVAVQTGKGYINEPMHMIINYQMEQGGVPGPKTSTTYSVRNVEVGTYPEWLEARKALLQKEKELTKLSDDLAEKRRQLPLVKVDADYTFKGPDQSTLSLSDLFGDKKQLIVYHFMFGPDQERGCKGCAFVGEHIPDLRHLRSRDTAMVCVSRAPFEKIDAWKRKIGWEFPWYSSEGSKFNYDFHATQDESVAPVQFNFDTKEELVAKGQSYMTTGETPGLSVFFKQDGEIYHTYSTYARGLDGLLGTFQLLDMTPLGRQDAGPDGPAAFKLKYEYGEGA
;
A
#
# COMPACT_ATOMS: atom_id res chain seq x y z
N MET A 1 20.06 44.69 6.20
CA MET A 1 20.90 45.06 5.05
C MET A 1 20.88 43.87 4.11
N TYR A 2 20.27 44.01 2.93
CA TYR A 2 20.09 42.94 1.97
C TYR A 2 21.44 42.40 1.50
N ALA A 3 21.66 41.09 1.58
CA ALA A 3 22.80 40.42 0.94
C ALA A 3 22.29 39.18 0.20
N GLN A 4 22.64 39.16 -1.09
CA GLN A 4 22.18 38.24 -2.13
C GLN A 4 22.50 36.78 -1.79
N LEU A 5 21.49 35.91 -1.85
CA LEU A 5 21.69 34.46 -1.96
C LEU A 5 21.97 34.11 -3.42
N SER A 6 23.16 33.57 -3.67
CA SER A 6 23.52 32.85 -4.88
C SER A 6 22.71 31.55 -4.94
N VAL A 7 21.89 31.42 -5.99
CA VAL A 7 21.14 30.21 -6.33
C VAL A 7 22.13 29.14 -6.80
N LEU A 8 22.37 28.13 -5.97
CA LEU A 8 22.93 26.86 -6.41
C LEU A 8 21.79 25.86 -6.53
N THR A 9 21.48 25.50 -7.76
CA THR A 9 20.41 24.58 -8.16
C THR A 9 20.74 23.16 -7.70
N LEU A 10 20.16 22.70 -6.58
CA LEU A 10 19.96 21.28 -6.34
C LEU A 10 18.53 20.93 -6.79
N LEU A 11 18.43 20.18 -7.88
CA LEU A 11 17.20 19.54 -8.34
C LEU A 11 16.69 18.59 -7.25
N SER A 12 15.69 19.02 -6.47
CA SER A 12 14.78 18.11 -5.79
C SER A 12 13.57 17.91 -6.70
N ALA A 13 13.40 16.67 -7.16
CA ALA A 13 12.25 16.27 -7.95
C ALA A 13 10.99 16.39 -7.07
N ILE A 14 10.12 17.33 -7.43
CA ILE A 14 8.77 17.46 -6.91
C ILE A 14 7.94 16.34 -7.57
N ALA A 15 7.76 15.22 -6.87
CA ALA A 15 6.73 14.25 -7.23
C ALA A 15 5.38 14.78 -6.71
N HIS A 16 4.56 15.27 -7.63
CA HIS A 16 3.17 15.61 -7.36
C HIS A 16 2.40 14.34 -6.96
N GLY A 17 1.88 14.33 -5.73
CA GLY A 17 0.94 13.31 -5.27
C GLY A 17 -0.41 13.50 -5.97
N ALA A 18 -0.77 12.54 -6.81
CA ALA A 18 -2.13 12.31 -7.26
C ALA A 18 -2.71 11.09 -6.54
N ALA A 19 -3.99 11.17 -6.23
CA ALA A 19 -4.81 10.25 -5.41
C ALA A 19 -4.42 8.75 -5.50
N LEU A 20 -4.18 8.16 -4.33
CA LEU A 20 -3.94 6.72 -4.17
C LEU A 20 -5.24 5.93 -4.41
N GLN A 21 -5.39 5.40 -5.62
CA GLN A 21 -6.12 4.15 -5.85
C GLN A 21 -5.31 3.00 -5.22
N PRO A 22 -5.93 1.92 -4.71
CA PRO A 22 -5.19 0.77 -4.22
C PRO A 22 -4.58 0.02 -5.41
N GLU A 23 -3.37 0.42 -5.81
CA GLU A 23 -2.58 -0.33 -6.79
C GLU A 23 -2.11 -1.64 -6.15
N ARG A 24 -2.71 -2.74 -6.61
CA ARG A 24 -2.16 -4.09 -6.44
C ARG A 24 -0.72 -4.13 -6.94
N ARG A 25 0.18 -4.74 -6.19
CA ARG A 25 1.48 -5.24 -6.67
C ARG A 25 1.86 -6.53 -5.94
N ALA A 26 2.49 -7.55 -6.54
CA ALA A 26 2.12 -8.38 -7.69
C ALA A 26 2.91 -9.71 -7.56
N GLY A 27 2.43 -10.79 -8.19
CA GLY A 27 3.33 -11.79 -8.81
C GLY A 27 4.01 -11.19 -10.05
N ALA A 28 4.75 -11.94 -10.88
CA ALA A 28 5.39 -11.29 -12.02
C ALA A 28 4.33 -10.72 -12.97
N ILE A 29 4.67 -9.55 -13.52
CA ILE A 29 3.84 -8.78 -14.42
C ILE A 29 4.20 -9.22 -15.84
N LEU A 30 3.28 -9.94 -16.48
CA LEU A 30 3.40 -10.44 -17.85
C LEU A 30 3.19 -9.33 -18.89
N ILE A 31 2.30 -8.38 -18.58
CA ILE A 31 2.15 -7.12 -19.31
C ILE A 31 2.14 -6.02 -18.26
N PRO A 32 3.09 -5.06 -18.27
CA PRO A 32 3.08 -3.94 -17.35
C PRO A 32 2.16 -2.82 -17.80
N LYS A 33 1.70 -1.99 -16.85
CA LYS A 33 0.81 -0.84 -17.11
C LYS A 33 1.31 0.12 -18.19
N ASN A 34 2.62 0.24 -18.34
CA ASN A 34 3.28 1.07 -19.35
C ASN A 34 3.70 0.27 -20.59
N SER A 35 3.09 -0.89 -20.86
CA SER A 35 3.45 -1.77 -21.99
C SER A 35 3.29 -1.12 -23.36
N PHE A 36 2.49 -0.06 -23.50
CA PHE A 36 2.38 0.68 -24.77
C PHE A 36 3.60 1.55 -25.07
N ALA A 37 4.42 1.90 -24.07
CA ALA A 37 5.70 2.58 -24.29
C ALA A 37 6.75 1.66 -24.95
N ASP A 38 6.57 0.35 -24.77
CA ASP A 38 7.42 -0.73 -25.31
C ASP A 38 6.52 -1.70 -26.10
N TYR A 39 5.77 -1.13 -27.04
CA TYR A 39 4.68 -1.82 -27.74
C TYR A 39 5.11 -3.16 -28.33
N ASP A 40 6.23 -3.19 -29.08
CA ASP A 40 6.70 -4.37 -29.81
C ASP A 40 7.08 -5.55 -28.90
N SER A 41 7.33 -5.30 -27.62
CA SER A 41 7.65 -6.35 -26.65
C SER A 41 6.40 -7.10 -26.17
N TYR A 42 5.24 -6.45 -26.16
CA TYR A 42 4.02 -6.98 -25.53
C TYR A 42 2.83 -7.14 -26.47
N TRP A 43 2.81 -6.41 -27.59
CA TRP A 43 1.65 -6.24 -28.45
C TRP A 43 1.98 -6.53 -29.91
N LEU A 44 0.93 -6.84 -30.66
CA LEU A 44 0.92 -7.06 -32.10
C LEU A 44 -0.30 -6.35 -32.70
N ASP A 45 -0.14 -5.90 -33.94
CA ASP A 45 -1.17 -5.19 -34.67
C ASP A 45 -2.34 -6.10 -35.06
N LEU A 46 -3.53 -5.49 -35.15
CA LEU A 46 -4.77 -6.10 -35.63
C LEU A 46 -5.25 -7.28 -34.77
N TYR A 47 -6.24 -8.03 -35.26
CA TYR A 47 -6.64 -9.29 -34.64
C TYR A 47 -5.58 -10.38 -34.87
N PRO A 48 -5.55 -11.44 -34.03
CA PRO A 48 -4.63 -12.55 -34.20
C PRO A 48 -4.59 -13.11 -35.62
N GLY A 49 -3.38 -13.28 -36.15
CA GLY A 49 -3.11 -13.69 -37.53
C GLY A 49 -3.20 -12.56 -38.57
N GLY A 50 -3.21 -11.29 -38.14
CA GLY A 50 -3.23 -10.12 -39.03
C GLY A 50 -4.59 -9.87 -39.69
N LYS A 51 -5.68 -10.38 -39.11
CA LYS A 51 -7.03 -10.21 -39.65
C LYS A 51 -7.51 -8.78 -39.40
N THR A 52 -8.05 -8.14 -40.44
CA THR A 52 -8.60 -6.78 -40.36
C THR A 52 -10.10 -6.78 -40.03
N ASP A 53 -10.82 -7.85 -40.35
CA ASP A 53 -12.27 -7.90 -40.26
C ASP A 53 -12.73 -8.91 -39.21
N HIS A 54 -13.89 -8.66 -38.63
CA HIS A 54 -14.56 -9.56 -37.67
C HIS A 54 -16.07 -9.60 -37.97
N ASN A 55 -16.91 -9.94 -36.98
CA ASN A 55 -18.37 -10.01 -37.10
C ASN A 55 -19.11 -8.64 -36.98
N GLY A 56 -18.46 -7.53 -37.33
CA GLY A 56 -19.04 -6.19 -37.28
C GLY A 56 -18.70 -5.34 -38.51
N GLY A 57 -19.27 -4.15 -38.57
CA GLY A 57 -19.22 -3.22 -39.70
C GLY A 57 -17.99 -2.31 -39.76
N ALA A 58 -16.94 -2.58 -38.98
CA ALA A 58 -15.66 -1.87 -39.03
C ALA A 58 -14.51 -2.78 -39.47
N ARG A 59 -13.61 -2.21 -40.28
CA ARG A 59 -12.35 -2.81 -40.72
C ARG A 59 -11.19 -2.17 -39.96
N MET A 60 -10.33 -3.01 -39.40
CA MET A 60 -9.22 -2.59 -38.54
C MET A 60 -7.98 -2.24 -39.34
N ASP A 61 -7.31 -1.15 -38.93
CA ASP A 61 -5.98 -0.73 -39.35
C ASP A 61 -5.30 0.05 -38.22
N MET A 62 -4.00 0.30 -38.37
CA MET A 62 -3.20 0.96 -37.34
C MET A 62 -3.20 2.50 -37.45
N ASP A 63 -3.69 3.07 -38.56
CA ASP A 63 -3.82 4.53 -38.70
C ASP A 63 -4.87 5.08 -37.72
N HIS A 64 -5.79 4.22 -37.27
CA HIS A 64 -6.84 4.54 -36.30
C HIS A 64 -6.47 4.20 -34.85
N VAL A 65 -5.22 3.82 -34.58
CA VAL A 65 -4.71 3.49 -33.26
C VAL A 65 -3.65 4.51 -32.83
N ALA A 66 -3.92 5.24 -31.75
CA ALA A 66 -3.00 6.23 -31.19
C ALA A 66 -2.56 5.84 -29.78
N PHE A 67 -1.26 5.99 -29.50
CA PHE A 67 -0.68 5.78 -28.17
C PHE A 67 -0.28 7.10 -27.53
N SER A 68 -0.53 7.25 -26.22
CA SER A 68 -0.13 8.45 -25.47
C SER A 68 0.30 8.12 -24.04
N GLY A 69 1.20 8.92 -23.48
CA GLY A 69 1.69 8.79 -22.10
C GLY A 69 2.41 7.47 -21.79
N GLY A 70 2.71 6.64 -22.79
CA GLY A 70 3.30 5.32 -22.63
C GLY A 70 2.38 4.25 -22.02
N ASN A 71 1.17 4.62 -21.61
CA ASN A 71 0.24 3.75 -20.89
C ASN A 71 -1.19 3.80 -21.40
N THR A 72 -1.49 4.63 -22.41
CA THR A 72 -2.83 4.81 -22.96
C THR A 72 -2.85 4.48 -24.46
N ILE A 73 -3.83 3.69 -24.89
CA ILE A 73 -4.24 3.50 -26.28
C ILE A 73 -5.58 4.20 -26.49
N THR A 74 -5.75 4.86 -27.63
CA THR A 74 -7.01 5.42 -28.11
C THR A 74 -7.26 4.92 -29.52
N ILE A 75 -8.39 4.25 -29.72
CA ILE A 75 -8.84 3.70 -30.99
C ILE A 75 -9.98 4.57 -31.50
N THR A 76 -9.87 5.04 -32.73
CA THR A 76 -10.92 5.84 -33.39
C THR A 76 -11.74 4.95 -34.31
N ALA A 77 -13.07 5.07 -34.27
CA ALA A 77 -13.95 4.52 -35.29
C ALA A 77 -14.40 5.67 -36.21
N GLU A 78 -13.94 5.67 -37.46
CA GLU A 78 -14.23 6.68 -38.48
C GLU A 78 -15.28 6.15 -39.47
N PRO A 79 -16.42 6.84 -39.67
CA PRO A 79 -17.38 6.49 -40.70
C PRO A 79 -16.77 6.64 -42.10
N VAL A 80 -16.92 5.62 -42.95
CA VAL A 80 -16.41 5.60 -44.32
C VAL A 80 -17.47 5.10 -45.31
N THR A 81 -17.24 5.33 -46.60
CA THR A 81 -18.10 4.85 -47.68
C THR A 81 -17.29 4.13 -48.75
N GLY A 82 -17.87 3.11 -49.38
CA GLY A 82 -17.25 2.43 -50.52
C GLY A 82 -16.26 1.32 -50.15
N GLU A 83 -16.19 0.94 -48.87
CA GLU A 83 -15.38 -0.20 -48.44
C GLU A 83 -15.95 -1.53 -48.99
N PRO A 84 -15.09 -2.46 -49.44
CA PRO A 84 -15.52 -3.81 -49.76
C PRO A 84 -16.15 -4.48 -48.54
N PRO A 85 -17.29 -5.18 -48.69
CA PRO A 85 -17.92 -5.88 -47.58
C PRO A 85 -17.02 -6.99 -47.06
N SER A 86 -17.18 -7.33 -45.78
CA SER A 86 -16.51 -8.48 -45.18
C SER A 86 -17.32 -9.76 -45.35
N LEU A 87 -16.64 -10.91 -45.32
CA LEU A 87 -17.25 -12.22 -45.22
C LEU A 87 -16.87 -12.85 -43.88
N PHE A 88 -17.82 -12.94 -42.97
CA PHE A 88 -17.61 -13.54 -41.65
C PHE A 88 -18.71 -14.55 -41.34
N GLY A 89 -18.33 -15.78 -40.96
CA GLY A 89 -19.31 -16.84 -40.61
C GLY A 89 -20.32 -17.16 -41.73
N GLY A 90 -19.92 -17.01 -42.99
CA GLY A 90 -20.80 -17.21 -44.16
C GLY A 90 -21.78 -16.05 -44.42
N ARG A 91 -21.65 -14.93 -43.72
CA ARG A 91 -22.48 -13.72 -43.90
C ARG A 91 -21.66 -12.60 -44.53
N THR A 92 -22.27 -11.91 -45.48
CA THR A 92 -21.75 -10.66 -46.03
C THR A 92 -22.10 -9.52 -45.09
N ILE A 93 -21.09 -8.81 -44.57
CA ILE A 93 -21.26 -7.70 -43.63
C ILE A 93 -20.78 -6.41 -44.32
N PRO A 94 -21.63 -5.40 -44.49
CA PRO A 94 -21.21 -4.09 -44.98
C PRO A 94 -20.16 -3.48 -44.04
N ILE A 95 -19.08 -2.95 -44.60
CA ILE A 95 -18.09 -2.17 -43.85
C ILE A 95 -18.42 -0.70 -44.03
N ASN A 96 -18.80 -0.05 -42.92
CA ASN A 96 -19.19 1.35 -42.87
C ASN A 96 -18.20 2.19 -42.03
N TYR A 97 -17.20 1.55 -41.41
CA TYR A 97 -16.20 2.22 -40.58
C TYR A 97 -14.79 1.68 -40.81
N ARG A 98 -13.80 2.56 -40.65
CA ARG A 98 -12.41 2.19 -40.35
C ARG A 98 -12.16 2.35 -38.85
N SER A 99 -11.42 1.42 -38.26
CA SER A 99 -11.09 1.47 -36.84
C SER A 99 -9.82 0.69 -36.54
N GLY A 100 -9.58 0.30 -35.28
CA GLY A 100 -8.34 -0.35 -34.86
C GLY A 100 -8.54 -1.53 -33.92
N ALA A 101 -7.54 -2.42 -33.93
CA ALA A 101 -7.42 -3.52 -33.00
C ALA A 101 -5.93 -3.81 -32.75
N ILE A 102 -5.62 -4.28 -31.54
CA ILE A 102 -4.32 -4.84 -31.17
C ILE A 102 -4.55 -6.11 -30.35
N HIS A 103 -3.55 -6.98 -30.30
CA HIS A 103 -3.58 -8.17 -29.44
C HIS A 103 -2.25 -8.43 -28.74
N SER A 104 -2.29 -9.20 -27.66
CA SER A 104 -1.09 -9.56 -26.90
C SER A 104 -0.18 -10.48 -27.72
N LYS A 105 1.12 -10.21 -27.67
CA LYS A 105 2.17 -11.03 -28.29
C LYS A 105 2.35 -12.38 -27.59
N ILE A 106 2.03 -12.44 -26.31
CA ILE A 106 2.05 -13.66 -25.50
C ILE A 106 0.63 -14.20 -25.25
N ASP A 107 0.58 -15.50 -25.04
CA ASP A 107 -0.59 -16.22 -24.57
C ASP A 107 -0.63 -16.31 -23.05
N PHE A 108 -1.82 -16.14 -22.50
CA PHE A 108 -2.10 -16.33 -21.09
C PHE A 108 -2.78 -17.67 -20.87
N LYS A 109 -2.37 -18.41 -19.84
CA LYS A 109 -2.99 -19.68 -19.47
C LYS A 109 -3.15 -19.78 -17.97
N VAL A 110 -4.27 -20.33 -17.54
CA VAL A 110 -4.46 -20.70 -16.13
C VAL A 110 -4.00 -22.15 -15.96
N THR A 111 -2.95 -22.35 -15.19
CA THR A 111 -2.47 -23.69 -14.84
C THR A 111 -3.24 -24.25 -13.66
N LYS A 112 -3.17 -25.57 -13.46
CA LYS A 112 -3.72 -26.23 -12.27
C LYS A 112 -3.12 -25.63 -10.99
N GLY A 113 -3.96 -25.22 -10.05
CA GLY A 113 -3.63 -24.49 -8.82
C GLY A 113 -3.22 -23.03 -9.05
N GLY A 114 -3.28 -22.54 -10.29
CA GLY A 114 -2.82 -21.22 -10.70
C GLY A 114 -3.94 -20.21 -10.90
N GLY A 115 -3.55 -19.06 -11.44
CA GLY A 115 -4.46 -17.96 -11.74
C GLY A 115 -3.79 -16.86 -12.53
N VAL A 116 -4.60 -16.11 -13.26
CA VAL A 116 -4.21 -14.91 -14.01
C VAL A 116 -5.14 -13.77 -13.61
N ASP A 117 -4.58 -12.60 -13.37
CA ASP A 117 -5.32 -11.35 -13.16
C ASP A 117 -5.10 -10.44 -14.36
N TYR A 118 -6.19 -9.90 -14.91
CA TYR A 118 -6.18 -8.91 -15.99
C TYR A 118 -6.76 -7.61 -15.45
N TYR A 119 -6.04 -6.50 -15.62
CA TYR A 119 -6.45 -5.18 -15.17
C TYR A 119 -6.34 -4.17 -16.31
N ALA A 120 -7.29 -3.24 -16.40
CA ALA A 120 -7.20 -2.05 -17.22
C ALA A 120 -8.13 -0.95 -16.69
N GLU A 121 -7.87 0.30 -17.09
CA GLU A 121 -8.85 1.37 -17.01
C GLU A 121 -9.41 1.65 -18.40
N VAL A 122 -10.73 1.83 -18.49
CA VAL A 122 -11.46 1.94 -19.77
C VAL A 122 -12.32 3.20 -19.83
N ASN A 123 -12.36 3.84 -20.99
CA ASN A 123 -13.30 4.91 -21.34
C ASN A 123 -13.89 4.61 -22.73
N ALA A 124 -15.17 4.27 -22.76
CA ALA A 124 -15.84 3.78 -23.97
C ALA A 124 -17.07 4.64 -24.34
N PRO A 125 -17.36 4.77 -25.64
CA PRO A 125 -18.62 5.34 -26.09
C PRO A 125 -19.75 4.30 -25.94
N ILE A 126 -20.99 4.82 -25.84
CA ILE A 126 -22.21 4.00 -25.68
C ILE A 126 -23.29 4.40 -26.69
N ALA A 127 -22.92 5.09 -27.77
CA ALA A 127 -23.88 5.45 -28.80
C ALA A 127 -24.36 4.18 -29.53
N PRO A 128 -25.61 4.15 -30.03
CA PRO A 128 -26.08 3.01 -30.82
C PRO A 128 -25.10 2.64 -31.94
N GLY A 129 -24.84 1.34 -32.10
CA GLY A 129 -23.91 0.80 -33.10
C GLY A 129 -22.43 0.86 -32.72
N THR A 130 -22.03 1.45 -31.59
CA THR A 130 -20.65 1.33 -31.09
C THR A 130 -20.43 -0.02 -30.42
N TRP A 131 -19.30 -0.69 -30.69
CA TRP A 131 -18.96 -1.98 -30.09
C TRP A 131 -17.47 -2.12 -29.70
N PRO A 132 -17.00 -1.33 -28.72
CA PRO A 132 -15.68 -1.48 -28.14
C PRO A 132 -15.59 -2.74 -27.27
N ALA A 133 -14.41 -3.36 -27.22
CA ALA A 133 -14.18 -4.54 -26.38
C ALA A 133 -12.74 -4.63 -25.87
N TRP A 134 -12.60 -5.16 -24.67
CA TRP A 134 -11.36 -5.67 -24.08
C TRP A 134 -11.62 -7.07 -23.52
N TRP A 135 -10.96 -8.06 -24.10
CA TRP A 135 -11.34 -9.47 -23.95
C TRP A 135 -10.16 -10.40 -24.15
N VAL A 136 -10.32 -11.67 -23.77
CA VAL A 136 -9.38 -12.76 -24.07
C VAL A 136 -10.09 -13.88 -24.79
N SER A 137 -9.43 -14.47 -25.78
CA SER A 137 -9.98 -15.57 -26.58
C SER A 137 -8.94 -16.64 -26.85
N GLY A 138 -9.38 -17.88 -26.98
CA GLY A 138 -8.51 -19.05 -27.14
C GLY A 138 -7.64 -18.94 -28.39
N ALA A 139 -6.33 -19.11 -28.20
CA ALA A 139 -5.33 -18.98 -29.25
C ALA A 139 -5.46 -20.06 -30.34
N ASN A 140 -5.83 -21.27 -29.93
CA ASN A 140 -5.87 -22.44 -30.80
C ASN A 140 -7.28 -22.88 -31.19
N LYS A 141 -8.27 -22.53 -30.38
CA LYS A 141 -9.66 -22.92 -30.57
C LYS A 141 -10.56 -21.93 -29.87
N TRP A 142 -11.81 -21.88 -30.33
CA TRP A 142 -12.86 -21.12 -29.66
C TRP A 142 -14.02 -22.05 -29.29
N PRO A 143 -14.55 -21.98 -28.05
CA PRO A 143 -13.99 -21.29 -26.87
C PRO A 143 -12.66 -21.92 -26.39
N PRO A 144 -11.93 -21.30 -25.42
CA PRO A 144 -12.37 -20.36 -24.37
C PRO A 144 -12.49 -18.89 -24.79
N GLU A 145 -13.34 -18.11 -24.11
CA GLU A 145 -13.41 -16.64 -24.23
C GLU A 145 -13.94 -15.96 -22.95
N ILE A 146 -13.38 -14.80 -22.61
CA ILE A 146 -13.81 -13.94 -21.49
C ILE A 146 -13.83 -12.48 -21.96
N ASP A 147 -15.01 -11.89 -21.94
CA ASP A 147 -15.19 -10.47 -22.24
C ASP A 147 -15.09 -9.69 -20.93
N MET A 148 -13.94 -9.07 -20.71
CA MET A 148 -13.64 -8.35 -19.47
C MET A 148 -14.34 -7.00 -19.42
N ALA A 149 -14.50 -6.36 -20.58
CA ALA A 149 -15.33 -5.19 -20.75
C ALA A 149 -15.78 -5.11 -22.21
N GLU A 150 -17.09 -5.09 -22.43
CA GLU A 150 -17.71 -4.98 -23.75
C GLU A 150 -18.90 -4.00 -23.68
N TRP A 151 -19.21 -3.29 -24.76
CA TRP A 151 -20.35 -2.37 -24.81
C TRP A 151 -21.13 -2.55 -26.10
N MET A 152 -22.45 -2.41 -26.02
CA MET A 152 -23.36 -2.68 -27.15
C MET A 152 -24.11 -1.44 -27.67
N GLY A 153 -23.68 -0.24 -27.25
CA GLY A 153 -24.35 1.01 -27.60
C GLY A 153 -25.70 1.22 -26.90
N ASP A 154 -25.94 0.53 -25.78
CA ASP A 154 -27.19 0.55 -25.02
C ASP A 154 -27.04 1.16 -23.61
N GLY A 155 -25.92 1.86 -23.37
CA GLY A 155 -25.60 2.51 -22.10
C GLY A 155 -25.07 1.58 -21.01
N LYS A 156 -24.64 0.36 -21.37
CA LYS A 156 -24.13 -0.62 -20.41
C LYS A 156 -22.73 -1.12 -20.77
N ILE A 157 -22.00 -1.52 -19.73
CA ILE A 157 -20.81 -2.37 -19.81
C ILE A 157 -21.23 -3.82 -19.52
N LEU A 158 -20.69 -4.76 -20.29
CA LEU A 158 -20.94 -6.19 -20.19
C LEU A 158 -19.68 -6.95 -19.74
N PHE A 159 -19.91 -8.01 -18.97
CA PHE A 159 -18.90 -8.94 -18.47
C PHE A 159 -19.36 -10.38 -18.77
N ASN A 160 -18.66 -11.07 -19.68
CA ASN A 160 -19.11 -12.37 -20.17
C ASN A 160 -18.04 -13.46 -20.05
N THR A 161 -18.50 -14.71 -19.91
CA THR A 161 -17.68 -15.91 -20.02
C THR A 161 -18.38 -16.91 -20.93
N TRP A 162 -17.73 -17.31 -22.03
CA TRP A 162 -18.33 -18.14 -23.08
C TRP A 162 -17.89 -19.59 -23.02
N ASN A 163 -18.81 -20.50 -22.74
CA ASN A 163 -18.52 -21.94 -22.71
C ASN A 163 -18.80 -22.62 -24.07
N THR A 164 -19.76 -22.11 -24.84
CA THR A 164 -20.07 -22.48 -26.24
C THR A 164 -20.80 -21.32 -26.90
N SER A 165 -21.08 -21.38 -28.21
CA SER A 165 -21.86 -20.34 -28.91
C SER A 165 -23.29 -20.11 -28.39
N SER A 166 -23.84 -21.05 -27.62
CA SER A 166 -25.17 -20.92 -27.01
C SER A 166 -25.15 -20.93 -25.48
N ILE A 167 -23.96 -21.03 -24.86
CA ILE A 167 -23.81 -21.09 -23.40
C ILE A 167 -22.83 -19.99 -22.99
N MET A 168 -23.40 -18.87 -22.55
CA MET A 168 -22.70 -17.70 -22.04
C MET A 168 -23.22 -17.37 -20.63
N ALA A 169 -22.32 -17.10 -19.69
CA ALA A 169 -22.66 -16.37 -18.47
C ALA A 169 -22.40 -14.87 -18.74
N SER A 170 -23.33 -13.99 -18.33
CA SER A 170 -23.22 -12.56 -18.62
C SER A 170 -23.74 -11.72 -17.46
N LYS A 171 -23.15 -10.53 -17.29
CA LYS A 171 -23.59 -9.47 -16.40
C LYS A 171 -23.50 -8.14 -17.13
N ALA A 172 -24.57 -7.35 -17.11
CA ALA A 172 -24.58 -5.98 -17.62
C ALA A 172 -24.79 -4.97 -16.47
N LEU A 173 -24.13 -3.82 -16.56
CA LEU A 173 -24.26 -2.71 -15.61
C LEU A 173 -24.38 -1.38 -16.35
N PRO A 174 -25.11 -0.38 -15.82
CA PRO A 174 -25.08 0.98 -16.34
C PRO A 174 -23.64 1.51 -16.39
N TYR A 175 -23.32 2.27 -17.45
CA TYR A 175 -21.98 2.82 -17.68
C TYR A 175 -21.99 4.35 -17.68
N ASP A 176 -21.00 4.96 -17.01
CA ASP A 176 -20.83 6.42 -16.92
C ASP A 176 -19.68 6.88 -17.82
N THR A 177 -20.01 7.50 -18.95
CA THR A 177 -19.02 7.93 -19.94
C THR A 177 -18.18 9.14 -19.50
N SER A 178 -18.54 9.81 -18.39
CA SER A 178 -17.88 11.05 -17.96
C SER A 178 -16.50 10.85 -17.31
N LYS A 179 -16.13 9.60 -17.04
CA LYS A 179 -14.90 9.26 -16.30
C LYS A 179 -14.26 7.97 -16.82
N TRP A 180 -13.07 7.70 -16.32
CA TRP A 180 -12.42 6.40 -16.47
C TRP A 180 -12.98 5.43 -15.44
N HIS A 181 -13.09 4.17 -15.83
CA HIS A 181 -13.49 3.09 -14.93
C HIS A 181 -12.41 2.03 -14.85
N SER A 182 -12.20 1.49 -13.64
CA SER A 182 -11.26 0.39 -13.42
C SER A 182 -11.97 -0.96 -13.58
N VAL A 183 -11.34 -1.87 -14.33
CA VAL A 183 -11.82 -3.24 -14.54
C VAL A 183 -10.70 -4.20 -14.16
N LEU A 184 -11.01 -5.15 -13.28
CA LEU A 184 -10.15 -6.25 -12.89
C LEU A 184 -10.89 -7.56 -13.07
N THR A 185 -10.29 -8.48 -13.80
CA THR A 185 -10.81 -9.84 -13.98
C THR A 185 -9.82 -10.84 -13.38
N GLN A 186 -10.26 -11.60 -12.39
CA GLN A 186 -9.46 -12.64 -11.75
C GLN A 186 -9.91 -14.02 -12.21
N VAL A 187 -9.01 -14.77 -12.83
CA VAL A 187 -9.28 -16.13 -13.31
C VAL A 187 -8.51 -17.12 -12.44
N ARG A 188 -9.19 -18.09 -11.85
CA ARG A 188 -8.60 -19.04 -10.89
C ARG A 188 -9.03 -20.47 -11.18
N ASP A 189 -8.10 -21.41 -11.03
CA ASP A 189 -8.45 -22.83 -10.99
C ASP A 189 -9.42 -23.11 -9.83
N ILE A 190 -10.44 -23.94 -10.08
CA ILE A 190 -11.38 -24.42 -9.07
C ILE A 190 -11.43 -25.94 -8.91
N ASN A 191 -11.00 -26.73 -9.90
CA ASN A 191 -11.10 -28.20 -9.85
C ASN A 191 -10.07 -28.93 -10.75
N GLY A 192 -9.10 -28.22 -11.31
CA GLY A 192 -8.10 -28.73 -12.25
C GLY A 192 -8.58 -28.86 -13.70
N VAL A 193 -9.80 -28.43 -14.01
CA VAL A 193 -10.41 -28.48 -15.36
C VAL A 193 -11.05 -27.14 -15.73
N ASP A 194 -11.86 -26.59 -14.83
CA ASP A 194 -12.61 -25.36 -15.00
C ASP A 194 -11.95 -24.20 -14.25
N VAL A 195 -12.33 -22.98 -14.62
CA VAL A 195 -11.91 -21.76 -13.94
C VAL A 195 -13.09 -20.99 -13.39
N LYS A 196 -12.88 -20.35 -12.23
CA LYS A 196 -13.74 -19.27 -11.74
C LYS A 196 -13.22 -17.95 -12.28
N VAL A 197 -14.13 -17.17 -12.88
CA VAL A 197 -13.88 -15.83 -13.41
C VAL A 197 -14.59 -14.82 -12.51
N THR A 198 -13.84 -14.03 -11.76
CA THR A 198 -14.38 -12.97 -10.90
C THR A 198 -14.16 -11.63 -11.57
N PHE A 199 -15.24 -10.90 -11.85
CA PHE A 199 -15.21 -9.55 -12.41
C PHE A 199 -15.37 -8.51 -11.31
N ILE A 200 -14.44 -7.55 -11.27
CA ILE A 200 -14.39 -6.45 -10.32
C ILE A 200 -14.39 -5.15 -11.12
N TYR A 201 -15.37 -4.29 -10.87
CA TYR A 201 -15.59 -3.02 -11.56
C TYR A 201 -15.62 -1.89 -10.53
N ASP A 202 -14.74 -0.89 -10.68
CA ASP A 202 -14.53 0.19 -9.70
C ASP A 202 -14.33 -0.32 -8.26
N GLY A 203 -13.54 -1.38 -8.13
CA GLY A 203 -13.21 -2.02 -6.85
C GLY A 203 -14.31 -2.91 -6.26
N VAL A 204 -15.48 -2.99 -6.89
CA VAL A 204 -16.61 -3.81 -6.43
C VAL A 204 -16.71 -5.09 -7.24
N THR A 205 -16.84 -6.25 -6.59
CA THR A 205 -17.12 -7.50 -7.30
C THR A 205 -18.53 -7.46 -7.87
N VAL A 206 -18.67 -7.58 -9.20
CA VAL A 206 -19.94 -7.43 -9.91
C VAL A 206 -20.49 -8.73 -10.49
N ALA A 207 -19.61 -9.71 -10.74
CA ALA A 207 -19.99 -11.04 -11.18
C ALA A 207 -18.94 -12.08 -10.81
N VAL A 208 -19.40 -13.32 -10.59
CA VAL A 208 -18.55 -14.51 -10.50
C VAL A 208 -19.15 -15.54 -11.45
N GLN A 209 -18.37 -15.97 -12.43
CA GLN A 209 -18.78 -16.85 -13.52
C GLN A 209 -17.84 -18.05 -13.63
N THR A 210 -18.19 -19.03 -14.47
CA THR A 210 -17.40 -20.25 -14.67
C THR A 210 -17.08 -20.45 -16.15
N GLY A 211 -15.78 -20.56 -16.44
CA GLY A 211 -15.25 -21.00 -17.73
C GLY A 211 -14.94 -22.50 -17.68
N LYS A 212 -15.61 -23.30 -18.49
CA LYS A 212 -15.56 -24.76 -18.49
C LYS A 212 -14.44 -25.26 -19.38
N GLY A 213 -13.54 -26.07 -18.84
CA GLY A 213 -12.40 -26.62 -19.59
C GLY A 213 -11.36 -25.57 -20.00
N TYR A 214 -11.22 -24.47 -19.25
CA TYR A 214 -10.28 -23.39 -19.55
C TYR A 214 -8.86 -23.66 -19.02
N ILE A 215 -8.67 -24.66 -18.16
CA ILE A 215 -7.35 -24.97 -17.61
C ILE A 215 -6.39 -25.41 -18.73
N ASN A 216 -5.20 -24.81 -18.72
CA ASN A 216 -4.14 -24.97 -19.72
C ASN A 216 -4.49 -24.57 -21.16
N GLU A 217 -5.64 -23.95 -21.40
CA GLU A 217 -5.96 -23.38 -22.70
C GLU A 217 -5.28 -22.00 -22.84
N PRO A 218 -4.41 -21.80 -23.85
CA PRO A 218 -3.80 -20.50 -24.11
C PRO A 218 -4.84 -19.52 -24.68
N MET A 219 -4.82 -18.29 -24.20
CA MET A 219 -5.67 -17.20 -24.67
C MET A 219 -4.85 -15.95 -24.98
N HIS A 220 -5.07 -15.33 -26.14
CA HIS A 220 -4.57 -14.00 -26.43
C HIS A 220 -5.54 -12.95 -25.88
N MET A 221 -5.03 -11.82 -25.43
CA MET A 221 -5.83 -10.65 -25.08
C MET A 221 -5.97 -9.74 -26.29
N ILE A 222 -7.16 -9.16 -26.47
CA ILE A 222 -7.51 -8.31 -27.59
C ILE A 222 -8.12 -7.01 -27.06
N ILE A 223 -7.71 -5.89 -27.65
CA ILE A 223 -8.35 -4.58 -27.47
C ILE A 223 -8.75 -4.12 -28.87
N ASN A 224 -10.05 -3.90 -29.09
CA ASN A 224 -10.54 -3.43 -30.39
C ASN A 224 -11.70 -2.47 -30.23
N TYR A 225 -11.98 -1.75 -31.32
CA TYR A 225 -13.21 -0.98 -31.44
C TYR A 225 -13.98 -1.38 -32.69
N GLN A 226 -14.92 -2.32 -32.53
CA GLN A 226 -15.80 -2.79 -33.60
C GLN A 226 -17.08 -1.91 -33.66
N MET A 227 -17.82 -2.01 -34.76
CA MET A 227 -19.06 -1.24 -34.97
C MET A 227 -20.18 -2.14 -35.50
N GLU A 228 -21.42 -1.68 -35.35
CA GLU A 228 -22.63 -2.21 -35.98
C GLU A 228 -22.86 -3.72 -35.82
N GLN A 229 -22.56 -4.27 -34.63
CA GLN A 229 -22.91 -5.65 -34.31
C GLN A 229 -24.42 -5.86 -34.55
N GLY A 230 -24.78 -6.94 -35.25
CA GLY A 230 -26.17 -7.26 -35.54
C GLY A 230 -26.87 -6.26 -36.49
N GLY A 231 -26.11 -5.36 -37.12
CA GLY A 231 -26.63 -4.40 -38.09
C GLY A 231 -27.27 -3.15 -37.49
N VAL A 232 -27.07 -2.87 -36.20
CA VAL A 232 -27.53 -1.62 -35.56
C VAL A 232 -26.69 -0.46 -36.12
N PRO A 233 -27.28 0.55 -36.79
CA PRO A 233 -26.51 1.62 -37.40
C PRO A 233 -25.75 2.46 -36.37
N GLY A 234 -24.50 2.81 -36.70
CA GLY A 234 -23.62 3.61 -35.86
C GLY A 234 -23.71 5.14 -36.05
N PRO A 235 -22.94 5.91 -35.27
CA PRO A 235 -22.85 7.37 -35.38
C PRO A 235 -22.32 7.87 -36.73
N LYS A 236 -22.74 9.07 -37.15
CA LYS A 236 -22.27 9.70 -38.41
C LYS A 236 -20.99 10.51 -38.27
N THR A 237 -20.43 10.56 -37.07
CA THR A 237 -19.17 11.22 -36.76
C THR A 237 -18.25 10.23 -36.07
N SER A 238 -16.94 10.47 -36.15
CA SER A 238 -15.98 9.61 -35.48
C SER A 238 -16.21 9.56 -33.97
N THR A 239 -15.93 8.41 -33.38
CA THR A 239 -15.98 8.19 -31.93
C THR A 239 -14.71 7.48 -31.48
N THR A 240 -14.39 7.55 -30.19
CA THR A 240 -13.12 7.02 -29.66
C THR A 240 -13.36 6.09 -28.49
N TYR A 241 -12.59 5.00 -28.43
CA TYR A 241 -12.47 4.10 -27.30
C TYR A 241 -11.04 4.17 -26.76
N SER A 242 -10.88 4.41 -25.46
CA SER A 242 -9.56 4.48 -24.85
C SER A 242 -9.41 3.46 -23.72
N VAL A 243 -8.22 2.85 -23.65
CA VAL A 243 -7.81 1.93 -22.60
C VAL A 243 -6.47 2.39 -22.07
N ARG A 244 -6.26 2.32 -20.76
CA ARG A 244 -4.97 2.64 -20.16
C ARG A 244 -4.59 1.71 -19.03
N ASN A 245 -3.31 1.73 -18.68
CA ASN A 245 -2.76 0.98 -17.54
C ASN A 245 -3.10 -0.52 -17.61
N VAL A 246 -3.00 -1.13 -18.79
CA VAL A 246 -3.27 -2.55 -18.98
C VAL A 246 -2.19 -3.37 -18.27
N GLU A 247 -2.59 -4.27 -17.38
CA GLU A 247 -1.68 -5.11 -16.61
C GLU A 247 -2.16 -6.57 -16.56
N VAL A 248 -1.24 -7.52 -16.66
CA VAL A 248 -1.52 -8.96 -16.49
C VAL A 248 -0.48 -9.59 -15.55
N GLY A 249 -0.89 -10.41 -14.57
CA GLY A 249 0.03 -11.12 -13.65
C GLY A 249 -0.48 -12.46 -13.12
N THR A 250 0.41 -13.31 -12.54
CA THR A 250 0.08 -14.70 -12.12
C THR A 250 0.29 -15.03 -10.63
N TYR A 251 -0.46 -16.01 -10.09
CA TYR A 251 -0.33 -16.51 -8.71
C TYR A 251 0.95 -17.33 -8.40
N PRO A 252 1.42 -18.25 -9.27
CA PRO A 252 2.66 -19.00 -9.02
C PRO A 252 3.90 -18.12 -8.84
N GLU A 253 3.97 -16.99 -9.54
CA GLU A 253 5.09 -16.06 -9.41
C GLU A 253 5.01 -15.22 -8.13
N TRP A 254 3.81 -14.89 -7.64
CA TRP A 254 3.66 -14.34 -6.29
C TRP A 254 4.25 -15.29 -5.25
N LEU A 255 3.98 -16.59 -5.39
CA LEU A 255 4.52 -17.58 -4.45
C LEU A 255 6.05 -17.63 -4.50
N GLU A 256 6.66 -17.59 -5.69
CA GLU A 256 8.13 -17.53 -5.83
C GLU A 256 8.71 -16.23 -5.24
N ALA A 257 8.12 -15.07 -5.55
CA ALA A 257 8.53 -13.80 -4.96
C ALA A 257 8.37 -13.79 -3.43
N ARG A 258 7.29 -14.37 -2.89
CA ARG A 258 7.05 -14.48 -1.44
C ARG A 258 8.08 -15.39 -0.77
N LYS A 259 8.50 -16.48 -1.42
CA LYS A 259 9.60 -17.35 -0.94
C LYS A 259 10.92 -16.59 -0.91
N ALA A 260 11.21 -15.77 -1.93
CA ALA A 260 12.40 -14.92 -1.93
C ALA A 260 12.35 -13.86 -0.80
N LEU A 261 11.19 -13.23 -0.58
CA LEU A 261 10.98 -12.32 0.55
C LEU A 261 11.12 -13.05 1.91
N LEU A 262 10.60 -14.27 2.03
CA LEU A 262 10.70 -15.08 3.25
C LEU A 262 12.16 -15.34 3.62
N GLN A 263 13.04 -15.50 2.63
CA GLN A 263 14.47 -15.64 2.88
C GLN A 263 15.04 -14.37 3.54
N LYS A 264 14.64 -13.17 3.08
CA LYS A 264 15.05 -11.89 3.68
C LYS A 264 14.46 -11.67 5.07
N GLU A 265 13.21 -12.04 5.29
CA GLU A 265 12.58 -12.00 6.62
C GLU A 265 13.31 -12.92 7.61
N LYS A 266 13.75 -14.10 7.16
CA LYS A 266 14.57 -15.03 7.98
C LYS A 266 15.96 -14.48 8.25
N GLU A 267 16.58 -13.80 7.28
CA GLU A 267 17.85 -13.08 7.49
C GLU A 267 17.69 -11.98 8.55
N LEU A 268 16.63 -11.17 8.44
CA LEU A 268 16.31 -10.14 9.44
C LEU A 268 16.03 -10.73 10.83
N THR A 269 15.35 -11.87 10.89
CA THR A 269 15.09 -12.58 12.16
C THR A 269 16.40 -12.93 12.85
N LYS A 270 17.34 -13.55 12.13
CA LYS A 270 18.67 -13.91 12.68
C LYS A 270 19.46 -12.67 13.10
N LEU A 271 19.46 -11.61 12.29
CA LEU A 271 20.12 -10.35 12.63
C LEU A 271 19.49 -9.70 13.88
N SER A 272 18.18 -9.84 14.06
CA SER A 272 17.48 -9.33 15.24
C SER A 272 17.86 -10.12 16.48
N ASP A 273 18.00 -11.45 16.37
CA ASP A 273 18.49 -12.31 17.46
C ASP A 273 19.94 -11.95 17.86
N ASP A 274 20.81 -11.77 16.88
CA ASP A 274 22.21 -11.35 17.09
C ASP A 274 22.28 -9.97 17.76
N LEU A 275 21.43 -9.02 17.33
CA LEU A 275 21.36 -7.69 17.92
C LEU A 275 20.84 -7.74 19.37
N ALA A 276 19.86 -8.61 19.65
CA ALA A 276 19.37 -8.82 21.00
C ALA A 276 20.45 -9.39 21.94
N GLU A 277 21.29 -10.29 21.44
CA GLU A 277 22.45 -10.80 22.19
C GLU A 277 23.48 -9.69 22.45
N LYS A 278 23.83 -8.89 21.44
CA LYS A 278 24.75 -7.76 21.61
C LYS A 278 24.25 -6.74 22.64
N ARG A 279 22.93 -6.49 22.70
CA ARG A 279 22.32 -5.62 23.72
C ARG A 279 22.52 -6.18 25.13
N ARG A 280 22.41 -7.51 25.32
CA ARG A 280 22.65 -8.16 26.62
C ARG A 280 24.12 -8.10 27.05
N GLN A 281 25.04 -7.97 26.10
CA GLN A 281 26.49 -7.92 26.34
C GLN A 281 27.03 -6.49 26.56
N LEU A 282 26.19 -5.46 26.49
CA LEU A 282 26.63 -4.09 26.76
C LEU A 282 27.17 -3.97 28.19
N PRO A 283 28.23 -3.16 28.41
CA PRO A 283 28.75 -2.91 29.75
C PRO A 283 27.68 -2.40 30.70
N LEU A 284 27.68 -2.93 31.92
CA LEU A 284 26.84 -2.44 33.01
C LEU A 284 27.44 -1.14 33.56
N VAL A 285 26.71 -0.04 33.51
CA VAL A 285 27.13 1.24 34.08
C VAL A 285 26.43 1.44 35.41
N LYS A 286 27.18 1.49 36.51
CA LYS A 286 26.62 1.69 37.85
C LYS A 286 25.90 3.05 37.93
N VAL A 287 24.72 3.07 38.53
CA VAL A 287 23.94 4.28 38.79
C VAL A 287 24.12 4.66 40.25
N ASP A 288 24.96 5.65 40.53
CA ASP A 288 25.24 6.14 41.89
C ASP A 288 24.34 7.30 42.33
N ALA A 289 23.53 7.84 41.42
CA ALA A 289 22.68 9.00 41.70
C ALA A 289 21.39 8.61 42.45
N ASP A 290 21.09 9.35 43.51
CA ASP A 290 19.87 9.19 44.32
C ASP A 290 18.67 9.88 43.67
N TYR A 291 18.11 9.25 42.63
CA TYR A 291 16.92 9.78 41.97
C TYR A 291 15.67 9.61 42.82
N THR A 292 14.85 10.66 42.85
CA THR A 292 13.53 10.66 43.47
C THR A 292 12.42 10.79 42.42
N PHE A 293 11.28 10.17 42.71
CA PHE A 293 10.09 10.19 41.86
C PHE A 293 8.85 10.43 42.72
N LYS A 294 7.85 11.10 42.16
CA LYS A 294 6.52 11.25 42.79
C LYS A 294 5.54 10.27 42.17
N GLY A 295 4.81 9.57 43.03
CA GLY A 295 3.78 8.61 42.65
C GLY A 295 2.42 8.89 43.32
N PRO A 296 1.50 7.91 43.27
CA PRO A 296 0.20 7.99 43.94
C PRO A 296 0.34 8.35 45.42
N ASP A 297 -0.70 8.97 45.97
CA ASP A 297 -0.80 9.37 47.39
C ASP A 297 0.38 10.23 47.87
N GLN A 298 0.95 11.04 46.97
CA GLN A 298 2.13 11.89 47.20
C GLN A 298 3.38 11.12 47.66
N SER A 299 3.44 9.82 47.36
CA SER A 299 4.60 8.98 47.63
C SER A 299 5.86 9.55 46.97
N THR A 300 6.98 9.46 47.69
CA THR A 300 8.32 9.73 47.14
C THR A 300 9.06 8.42 47.06
N LEU A 301 9.47 8.05 45.85
CA LEU A 301 10.07 6.76 45.51
C LEU A 301 11.50 6.98 45.04
N SER A 302 12.37 6.02 45.35
CA SER A 302 13.70 5.92 44.74
C SER A 302 13.64 5.18 43.39
N LEU A 303 14.72 5.22 42.60
CA LEU A 303 14.83 4.36 41.40
C LEU A 303 14.68 2.87 41.75
N SER A 304 15.20 2.46 42.92
CA SER A 304 15.11 1.08 43.42
C SER A 304 13.67 0.63 43.66
N ASP A 305 12.80 1.53 44.13
CA ASP A 305 11.39 1.22 44.38
C ASP A 305 10.61 0.99 43.09
N LEU A 306 11.01 1.61 41.97
CA LEU A 306 10.36 1.42 40.67
C LEU A 306 10.51 -0.02 40.12
N PHE A 307 11.49 -0.79 40.60
CA PHE A 307 11.63 -2.21 40.27
C PHE A 307 10.55 -3.07 40.95
N GLY A 308 10.03 -2.63 42.09
CA GLY A 308 9.26 -3.48 42.99
C GLY A 308 10.05 -4.73 43.39
N ASP A 309 9.48 -5.90 43.15
CA ASP A 309 10.08 -7.22 43.42
C ASP A 309 10.84 -7.80 42.22
N LYS A 310 11.15 -7.00 41.20
CA LYS A 310 11.80 -7.45 39.95
C LYS A 310 13.29 -7.10 39.91
N LYS A 311 14.07 -7.84 39.10
CA LYS A 311 15.49 -7.54 38.87
C LYS A 311 15.76 -6.62 37.69
N GLN A 312 14.83 -6.54 36.73
CA GLN A 312 14.98 -5.67 35.55
C GLN A 312 13.90 -4.59 35.56
N LEU A 313 14.25 -3.39 35.10
CA LEU A 313 13.34 -2.28 34.96
C LEU A 313 13.49 -1.66 33.57
N ILE A 314 12.39 -1.57 32.83
CA ILE A 314 12.28 -0.78 31.61
C ILE A 314 11.59 0.54 31.97
N VAL A 315 12.25 1.66 31.66
CA VAL A 315 11.68 3.00 31.80
C VAL A 315 11.44 3.58 30.43
N TYR A 316 10.19 3.86 30.10
CA TYR A 316 9.86 4.70 28.95
C TYR A 316 9.80 6.16 29.38
N HIS A 317 10.65 6.99 28.77
CA HIS A 317 10.66 8.43 29.00
C HIS A 317 9.58 9.08 28.15
N PHE A 318 8.44 9.33 28.77
CA PHE A 318 7.28 9.91 28.11
C PHE A 318 7.43 11.43 28.13
N MET A 319 7.37 12.07 26.96
CA MET A 319 7.45 13.53 26.85
C MET A 319 6.19 14.18 27.44
N PHE A 320 6.33 14.69 28.67
CA PHE A 320 5.34 15.52 29.32
C PHE A 320 6.07 16.43 30.32
N GLY A 321 6.28 17.68 29.92
CA GLY A 321 7.00 18.68 30.71
C GLY A 321 6.11 19.42 31.72
N PRO A 322 6.70 20.09 32.73
CA PRO A 322 5.96 20.82 33.76
C PRO A 322 4.98 21.87 33.22
N ASP A 323 5.40 22.61 32.19
CA ASP A 323 4.61 23.71 31.59
C ASP A 323 3.63 23.24 30.52
N GLN A 324 3.60 21.95 30.21
CA GLN A 324 2.70 21.40 29.19
C GLN A 324 1.31 21.12 29.79
N GLU A 325 0.28 21.25 28.96
CA GLU A 325 -1.12 20.96 29.32
C GLU A 325 -1.50 19.50 29.08
N ARG A 326 -0.78 18.80 28.20
CA ARG A 326 -1.00 17.39 27.86
C ARG A 326 0.31 16.70 27.51
N GLY A 327 0.31 15.38 27.65
CA GLY A 327 1.39 14.53 27.15
C GLY A 327 1.54 14.60 25.64
N CYS A 328 2.76 14.38 25.15
CA CYS A 328 3.08 14.32 23.72
C CYS A 328 2.22 13.28 22.99
N LYS A 329 1.70 13.67 21.82
CA LYS A 329 0.85 12.83 20.96
C LYS A 329 1.56 11.56 20.48
N GLY A 330 2.84 11.66 20.10
CA GLY A 330 3.64 10.50 19.69
C GLY A 330 3.93 9.53 20.84
N CYS A 331 4.24 10.06 22.03
CA CYS A 331 4.38 9.24 23.23
C CYS A 331 3.06 8.58 23.64
N ALA A 332 1.93 9.28 23.44
CA ALA A 332 0.62 8.70 23.69
C ALA A 332 0.34 7.52 22.75
N PHE A 333 0.75 7.62 21.48
CA PHE A 333 0.69 6.49 20.56
C PHE A 333 1.53 5.30 21.06
N VAL A 334 2.73 5.52 21.63
CA VAL A 334 3.50 4.46 22.30
C VAL A 334 2.73 3.88 23.50
N GLY A 335 2.09 4.73 24.30
CA GLY A 335 1.25 4.33 25.44
C GLY A 335 0.15 3.35 25.07
N GLU A 336 -0.53 3.56 23.94
CA GLU A 336 -1.56 2.63 23.39
C GLU A 336 -0.99 1.28 22.95
N HIS A 337 0.33 1.15 22.82
CA HIS A 337 1.01 -0.09 22.43
C HIS A 337 1.74 -0.78 23.59
N ILE A 338 1.73 -0.19 24.79
CA ILE A 338 2.28 -0.85 25.96
C ILE A 338 1.51 -2.16 26.18
N PRO A 339 2.20 -3.33 26.14
CA PRO A 339 1.53 -4.61 26.21
C PRO A 339 1.04 -4.87 27.64
N ASP A 340 0.32 -5.98 27.82
CA ASP A 340 0.01 -6.47 29.15
C ASP A 340 1.32 -6.78 29.91
N LEU A 341 1.58 -5.95 30.94
CA LEU A 341 2.81 -6.01 31.73
C LEU A 341 2.96 -7.32 32.51
N ARG A 342 1.91 -8.14 32.66
CA ARG A 342 2.02 -9.47 33.29
C ARG A 342 3.02 -10.37 32.56
N HIS A 343 3.14 -10.24 31.25
CA HIS A 343 4.11 -11.02 30.47
C HIS A 343 5.55 -10.61 30.77
N LEU A 344 5.82 -9.30 30.90
CA LEU A 344 7.15 -8.82 31.34
C LEU A 344 7.45 -9.22 32.78
N ARG A 345 6.48 -9.07 33.68
CA ARG A 345 6.62 -9.45 35.09
C ARG A 345 6.92 -10.95 35.27
N SER A 346 6.36 -11.81 34.41
CA SER A 346 6.65 -13.24 34.39
C SER A 346 8.11 -13.57 34.02
N ARG A 347 8.85 -12.60 33.48
CA ARG A 347 10.26 -12.67 33.09
C ARG A 347 11.16 -11.76 33.92
N ASP A 348 10.75 -11.48 35.16
CA ASP A 348 11.53 -10.70 36.13
C ASP A 348 11.84 -9.27 35.66
N THR A 349 10.89 -8.67 34.92
CA THR A 349 10.98 -7.31 34.37
C THR A 349 9.78 -6.47 34.77
N ALA A 350 10.05 -5.34 35.42
CA ALA A 350 9.11 -4.23 35.60
C ALA A 350 9.18 -3.29 34.40
N MET A 351 8.08 -2.60 34.10
CA MET A 351 8.05 -1.52 33.13
C MET A 351 7.23 -0.36 33.69
N VAL A 352 7.75 0.85 33.53
CA VAL A 352 7.14 2.10 34.00
C VAL A 352 7.31 3.20 32.95
N CYS A 353 6.45 4.21 32.99
CA CYS A 353 6.68 5.48 32.34
C CYS A 353 7.19 6.53 33.33
N VAL A 354 8.02 7.46 32.85
CA VAL A 354 8.49 8.61 33.64
C VAL A 354 8.36 9.88 32.81
N SER A 355 7.93 10.97 33.45
CA SER A 355 7.87 12.32 32.87
C SER A 355 8.20 13.38 33.91
N ARG A 356 8.66 14.57 33.48
CA ARG A 356 8.93 15.68 34.41
C ARG A 356 7.70 16.45 34.87
N ALA A 357 6.54 16.29 34.23
CA ALA A 357 5.30 16.94 34.67
C ALA A 357 4.94 16.55 36.13
N PRO A 358 4.32 17.47 36.91
CA PRO A 358 3.78 17.14 38.23
C PRO A 358 2.93 15.86 38.20
N PHE A 359 3.02 15.04 39.25
CA PHE A 359 2.34 13.75 39.29
C PHE A 359 0.82 13.88 39.11
N GLU A 360 0.21 14.93 39.64
CA GLU A 360 -1.22 15.20 39.52
C GLU A 360 -1.65 15.41 38.06
N LYS A 361 -0.80 16.05 37.24
CA LYS A 361 -1.03 16.21 35.79
C LYS A 361 -0.90 14.87 35.07
N ILE A 362 0.10 14.07 35.43
CA ILE A 362 0.31 12.73 34.88
C ILE A 362 -0.90 11.83 35.19
N ASP A 363 -1.33 11.79 36.45
CA ASP A 363 -2.46 10.96 36.89
C ASP A 363 -3.78 11.38 36.23
N ALA A 364 -4.06 12.68 36.15
CA ALA A 364 -5.24 13.20 35.46
C ALA A 364 -5.25 12.81 33.97
N TRP A 365 -4.10 12.91 33.29
CA TRP A 365 -3.98 12.51 31.90
C TRP A 365 -4.14 11.00 31.71
N LYS A 366 -3.45 10.20 32.53
CA LYS A 366 -3.54 8.74 32.54
C LYS A 366 -5.00 8.27 32.71
N ARG A 367 -5.73 8.83 33.68
CA ARG A 367 -7.17 8.56 33.90
C ARG A 367 -8.04 8.98 32.73
N LYS A 368 -7.77 10.15 32.13
CA LYS A 368 -8.52 10.63 30.95
C LYS A 368 -8.41 9.67 29.75
N ILE A 369 -7.25 9.07 29.54
CA ILE A 369 -7.05 8.09 28.45
C ILE A 369 -7.51 6.68 28.83
N GLY A 370 -7.54 6.36 30.13
CA GLY A 370 -7.91 5.04 30.65
C GLY A 370 -6.74 4.05 30.65
N TRP A 371 -5.52 4.55 30.84
CA TRP A 371 -4.32 3.72 30.98
C TRP A 371 -4.14 3.24 32.41
N GLU A 372 -3.56 2.05 32.57
CA GLU A 372 -3.32 1.43 33.89
C GLU A 372 -1.84 1.21 34.22
N PHE A 373 -0.93 1.34 33.24
CA PHE A 373 0.51 1.12 33.47
C PHE A 373 1.09 2.12 34.51
N PRO A 374 2.11 1.72 35.30
CA PRO A 374 2.74 2.62 36.26
C PRO A 374 3.40 3.81 35.56
N TRP A 375 3.11 5.03 36.03
CA TRP A 375 3.69 6.25 35.50
C TRP A 375 4.00 7.21 36.65
N TYR A 376 5.26 7.63 36.75
CA TYR A 376 5.76 8.45 37.85
C TYR A 376 6.29 9.79 37.35
N SER A 377 6.26 10.78 38.23
CA SER A 377 6.87 12.08 37.96
C SER A 377 8.33 12.10 38.41
N SER A 378 9.22 12.64 37.59
CA SER A 378 10.60 12.98 37.94
C SER A 378 10.77 14.48 38.19
N GLU A 379 9.69 15.20 38.48
CA GLU A 379 9.75 16.62 38.83
C GLU A 379 10.75 16.87 39.97
N GLY A 380 11.64 17.85 39.76
CA GLY A 380 12.71 18.18 40.71
C GLY A 380 13.88 17.18 40.76
N SER A 381 13.86 16.12 39.94
CA SER A 381 14.93 15.13 39.83
C SER A 381 15.75 15.35 38.56
N LYS A 382 17.06 15.02 38.61
CA LYS A 382 17.95 15.08 37.43
C LYS A 382 17.76 13.90 36.46
N PHE A 383 16.96 12.90 36.84
CA PHE A 383 16.82 11.62 36.12
C PHE A 383 16.66 11.77 34.60
N ASN A 384 15.68 12.54 34.12
CA ASN A 384 15.47 12.69 32.67
C ASN A 384 16.65 13.37 31.96
N TYR A 385 17.35 14.28 32.62
CA TYR A 385 18.52 14.96 32.05
C TYR A 385 19.72 14.00 31.95
N ASP A 386 19.94 13.17 32.98
CA ASP A 386 21.03 12.17 33.00
C ASP A 386 20.86 11.07 31.94
N PHE A 387 19.62 10.78 31.56
CA PHE A 387 19.30 9.86 30.46
C PHE A 387 18.92 10.58 29.16
N HIS A 388 19.22 11.88 29.03
CA HIS A 388 19.06 12.63 27.80
C HIS A 388 17.63 12.57 27.19
N ALA A 389 16.64 12.43 28.06
CA ALA A 389 15.22 12.50 27.75
C ALA A 389 14.62 13.91 28.00
N THR A 390 15.43 14.83 28.52
CA THR A 390 15.15 16.26 28.57
C THR A 390 16.40 17.03 28.17
N GLN A 391 16.26 18.00 27.27
CA GLN A 391 17.34 18.80 26.72
C GLN A 391 17.27 20.21 27.30
N ASP A 392 18.21 20.50 28.18
CA ASP A 392 18.42 21.82 28.78
C ASP A 392 19.91 21.98 29.08
N GLU A 393 20.58 22.75 28.23
CA GLU A 393 22.03 22.97 28.31
C GLU A 393 22.46 23.65 29.62
N SER A 394 21.54 24.31 30.32
CA SER A 394 21.81 24.89 31.64
C SER A 394 21.90 23.84 32.76
N VAL A 395 21.39 22.62 32.54
CA VAL A 395 21.35 21.52 33.50
C VAL A 395 22.33 20.40 33.13
N ALA A 396 22.38 20.01 31.86
CA ALA A 396 23.25 18.97 31.35
C ALA A 396 23.62 19.23 29.88
N PRO A 397 24.79 18.77 29.39
CA PRO A 397 25.13 18.87 27.98
C PRO A 397 24.05 18.25 27.10
N VAL A 398 23.66 18.97 26.04
CA VAL A 398 22.68 18.48 25.06
C VAL A 398 23.27 17.28 24.33
N GLN A 399 22.54 16.17 24.40
CA GLN A 399 22.83 14.96 23.67
C GLN A 399 21.51 14.28 23.36
N PHE A 400 21.30 13.81 22.13
CA PHE A 400 20.12 13.01 21.81
C PHE A 400 20.51 11.92 20.83
N ASN A 401 20.05 10.69 21.09
CA ASN A 401 20.42 9.53 20.29
C ASN A 401 21.94 9.37 20.10
N PHE A 402 22.68 9.64 21.18
CA PHE A 402 24.13 9.62 21.29
C PHE A 402 24.90 10.70 20.51
N ASP A 403 24.22 11.57 19.78
CA ASP A 403 24.82 12.71 19.06
C ASP A 403 24.91 13.97 19.95
N THR A 404 25.97 14.75 19.80
CA THR A 404 26.10 16.07 20.47
C THR A 404 25.18 17.12 19.83
N LYS A 405 25.04 18.27 20.50
CA LYS A 405 24.31 19.43 19.96
C LYS A 405 24.81 19.85 18.58
N GLU A 406 26.12 19.92 18.38
CA GLU A 406 26.73 20.33 17.11
C GLU A 406 26.40 19.33 16.00
N GLU A 407 26.44 18.03 16.31
CA GLU A 407 26.11 16.96 15.37
C GLU A 407 24.62 16.98 15.01
N LEU A 408 23.73 17.20 15.99
CA LEU A 408 22.29 17.36 15.75
C LEU A 408 22.01 18.56 14.85
N VAL A 409 22.63 19.71 15.12
CA VAL A 409 22.50 20.91 14.29
C VAL A 409 23.00 20.64 12.87
N ALA A 410 24.16 20.00 12.72
CA ALA A 410 24.72 19.65 11.42
C ALA A 410 23.81 18.70 10.62
N LYS A 411 23.06 17.83 11.30
CA LYS A 411 22.05 16.93 10.70
C LYS A 411 20.70 17.61 10.41
N GLY A 412 20.56 18.92 10.69
CA GLY A 412 19.30 19.64 10.57
C GLY A 412 18.26 19.27 11.64
N GLN A 413 18.70 18.72 12.77
CA GLN A 413 17.88 18.26 13.88
C GLN A 413 17.95 19.21 15.09
N SER A 414 18.12 20.51 14.85
CA SER A 414 18.16 21.52 15.92
C SER A 414 16.91 21.54 16.81
N TYR A 415 15.76 21.08 16.29
CA TYR A 415 14.54 20.93 17.08
C TYR A 415 14.64 19.90 18.21
N MET A 416 15.67 19.04 18.21
CA MET A 416 15.94 18.05 19.26
C MET A 416 16.90 18.57 20.35
N THR A 417 17.32 19.83 20.32
CA THR A 417 18.30 20.37 21.29
C THR A 417 17.66 21.06 22.50
N THR A 418 16.34 21.04 22.62
CA THR A 418 15.61 21.68 23.72
C THR A 418 14.32 20.93 24.05
N GLY A 419 13.94 20.93 25.33
CA GLY A 419 12.68 20.36 25.79
C GLY A 419 12.71 18.85 25.99
N GLU A 420 11.53 18.25 26.15
CA GLU A 420 11.40 16.80 26.38
C GLU A 420 11.64 16.01 25.10
N THR A 421 12.37 14.90 25.19
CA THR A 421 12.62 13.96 24.09
C THR A 421 12.22 12.54 24.50
N PRO A 422 11.67 11.71 23.59
CA PRO A 422 11.23 10.37 23.95
C PRO A 422 12.43 9.42 23.98
N GLY A 423 12.38 8.44 24.87
CA GLY A 423 13.44 7.44 25.00
C GLY A 423 12.98 6.22 25.77
N LEU A 424 13.79 5.18 25.74
CA LEU A 424 13.63 4.00 26.57
C LEU A 424 14.97 3.66 27.18
N SER A 425 14.98 3.42 28.49
CA SER A 425 16.16 2.98 29.25
C SER A 425 15.87 1.66 29.95
N VAL A 426 16.89 0.81 30.05
CA VAL A 426 16.82 -0.47 30.74
C VAL A 426 17.83 -0.46 31.88
N PHE A 427 17.36 -0.91 33.04
CA PHE A 427 18.15 -1.04 34.25
C PHE A 427 18.10 -2.46 34.78
N PHE A 428 19.19 -2.86 35.43
CA PHE A 428 19.33 -4.15 36.06
C PHE A 428 19.78 -3.97 37.51
N LYS A 429 19.15 -4.70 38.43
CA LYS A 429 19.44 -4.68 39.86
C LYS A 429 20.12 -5.98 40.26
N GLN A 430 21.32 -5.85 40.81
CA GLN A 430 22.15 -6.98 41.25
C GLN A 430 22.83 -6.62 42.57
N ASP A 431 22.72 -7.50 43.56
CA ASP A 431 23.39 -7.37 44.86
C ASP A 431 23.12 -6.03 45.58
N GLY A 432 21.91 -5.48 45.39
CA GLY A 432 21.48 -4.20 45.97
C GLY A 432 21.83 -2.97 45.14
N GLU A 433 22.70 -3.13 44.13
CA GLU A 433 23.16 -2.08 43.23
C GLU A 433 22.32 -2.02 41.95
N ILE A 434 22.24 -0.83 41.34
CA ILE A 434 21.50 -0.59 40.10
C ILE A 434 22.47 -0.22 38.99
N TYR A 435 22.28 -0.84 37.83
CA TYR A 435 23.07 -0.61 36.63
C TYR A 435 22.18 -0.19 35.48
N HIS A 436 22.59 0.83 34.73
CA HIS A 436 22.07 1.14 33.40
C HIS A 436 22.72 0.21 32.38
N THR A 437 21.92 -0.41 31.53
CA THR A 437 22.39 -1.44 30.58
C THR A 437 22.15 -1.08 29.13
N TYR A 438 21.07 -0.35 28.84
CA TYR A 438 20.69 -0.02 27.48
C TYR A 438 19.83 1.24 27.44
N SER A 439 20.00 2.06 26.41
CA SER A 439 19.05 3.10 26.04
C SER A 439 18.82 3.12 24.53
N THR A 440 17.62 3.51 24.12
CA THR A 440 17.28 3.77 22.71
C THR A 440 16.34 4.96 22.59
N TYR A 441 16.45 5.65 21.46
CA TYR A 441 15.74 6.90 21.16
C TYR A 441 15.30 6.92 19.70
N ALA A 442 14.60 7.98 19.28
CA ALA A 442 14.18 8.17 17.90
C ALA A 442 13.50 6.91 17.30
N ARG A 443 13.88 6.53 16.07
CA ARG A 443 13.37 5.33 15.36
C ARG A 443 13.68 4.01 16.08
N GLY A 444 14.57 4.00 17.07
CA GLY A 444 14.80 2.82 17.92
C GLY A 444 13.57 2.44 18.76
N LEU A 445 12.63 3.38 18.95
CA LEU A 445 11.36 3.16 19.64
C LEU A 445 10.29 2.50 18.76
N ASP A 446 10.48 2.41 17.43
CA ASP A 446 9.51 1.81 16.50
C ASP A 446 9.17 0.36 16.85
N GLY A 447 10.09 -0.36 17.50
CA GLY A 447 9.87 -1.74 17.94
C GLY A 447 8.78 -1.87 19.01
N LEU A 448 8.40 -0.77 19.67
CA LEU A 448 7.28 -0.73 20.62
C LEU A 448 5.93 -0.59 19.90
N LEU A 449 5.90 -0.22 18.63
CA LEU A 449 4.69 0.17 17.91
C LEU A 449 4.15 -0.99 17.09
N GLY A 450 3.35 -1.85 17.73
CA GLY A 450 2.65 -2.94 17.05
C GLY A 450 1.85 -2.51 15.82
N THR A 451 1.20 -1.34 15.85
CA THR A 451 0.50 -0.79 14.67
C THR A 451 1.45 -0.52 13.51
N PHE A 452 2.67 -0.01 13.75
CA PHE A 452 3.65 0.17 12.67
C PHE A 452 4.09 -1.17 12.09
N GLN A 453 4.32 -2.17 12.94
CA GLN A 453 4.67 -3.51 12.49
C GLN A 453 3.57 -4.11 11.60
N LEU A 454 2.30 -3.91 11.97
CA LEU A 454 1.16 -4.35 11.15
C LEU A 454 1.05 -3.56 9.85
N LEU A 455 1.18 -2.24 9.90
CA LEU A 455 1.10 -1.37 8.71
C LEU A 455 2.21 -1.65 7.71
N ASP A 456 3.42 -1.97 8.16
CA ASP A 456 4.55 -2.36 7.29
C ASP A 456 4.27 -3.66 6.52
N MET A 457 3.36 -4.50 7.02
CA MET A 457 2.90 -5.71 6.31
C MET A 457 1.76 -5.41 5.31
N THR A 458 1.21 -4.20 5.31
CA THR A 458 0.14 -3.80 4.41
C THR A 458 0.67 -3.13 3.14
N PRO A 459 -0.05 -3.23 2.00
CA PRO A 459 0.39 -2.60 0.75
C PRO A 459 0.55 -1.08 0.80
N LEU A 460 -0.15 -0.39 1.70
CA LEU A 460 -0.09 1.06 1.83
C LEU A 460 0.99 1.54 2.82
N GLY A 461 1.63 0.62 3.53
CA GLY A 461 2.59 0.96 4.58
C GLY A 461 2.00 1.86 5.67
N ARG A 462 2.87 2.64 6.31
CA ARG A 462 2.52 3.49 7.46
C ARG A 462 1.74 4.76 7.13
N GLN A 463 1.76 5.20 5.86
CA GLN A 463 1.08 6.42 5.40
C GLN A 463 1.50 7.68 6.20
N ASP A 464 2.76 7.76 6.60
CA ASP A 464 3.33 8.76 7.51
C ASP A 464 4.08 9.90 6.80
N ALA A 465 3.85 10.11 5.50
CA ALA A 465 4.50 11.16 4.71
C ALA A 465 3.85 12.56 4.85
N GLY A 466 2.83 12.70 5.70
CA GLY A 466 2.13 13.97 5.95
C GLY A 466 2.89 14.93 6.89
N PRO A 467 2.38 16.15 7.10
CA PRO A 467 3.02 17.16 7.96
C PRO A 467 3.14 16.73 9.43
N ASP A 468 2.23 15.88 9.90
CA ASP A 468 2.27 15.29 11.24
C ASP A 468 3.20 14.06 11.33
N GLY A 469 3.75 13.62 10.20
CA GLY A 469 4.69 12.50 10.12
C GLY A 469 4.18 11.21 10.78
N PRO A 470 5.07 10.46 11.47
CA PRO A 470 4.70 9.30 12.28
C PRO A 470 3.77 9.60 13.47
N ALA A 471 3.44 10.87 13.76
CA ALA A 471 2.54 11.28 14.83
C ALA A 471 1.11 11.64 14.32
N ALA A 472 0.80 11.34 13.06
CA ALA A 472 -0.50 11.54 12.41
C ALA A 472 -1.64 10.62 12.92
N PHE A 473 -1.48 10.00 14.09
CA PHE A 473 -2.52 9.16 14.70
C PHE A 473 -3.54 9.99 15.46
N LYS A 474 -4.70 9.44 15.81
CA LYS A 474 -5.62 10.11 16.72
C LYS A 474 -5.42 9.54 18.13
N LEU A 475 -5.69 10.33 19.16
CA LEU A 475 -5.77 9.84 20.54
C LEU A 475 -7.06 9.03 20.72
N LYS A 476 -7.10 8.14 21.71
CA LYS A 476 -8.24 7.25 21.94
C LYS A 476 -9.60 7.97 21.91
N TYR A 477 -9.71 9.10 22.61
CA TYR A 477 -10.95 9.89 22.68
C TYR A 477 -11.28 10.68 21.39
N GLU A 478 -10.36 10.78 20.43
CA GLU A 478 -10.54 11.50 19.16
C GLU A 478 -11.14 10.61 18.06
N TYR A 479 -11.26 9.30 18.28
CA TYR A 479 -11.85 8.35 17.33
C TYR A 479 -13.40 8.31 17.38
N GLY A 480 -14.05 8.99 18.33
CA GLY A 480 -15.51 8.94 18.55
C GLY A 480 -15.94 7.87 19.58
N GLU A 481 -17.15 7.97 20.13
CA GLU A 481 -17.62 7.04 21.17
C GLU A 481 -17.71 5.59 20.65
N GLY A 482 -16.89 4.70 21.22
CA GLY A 482 -16.92 3.26 20.92
C GLY A 482 -15.57 2.54 20.82
N ALA A 483 -14.44 3.19 21.11
CA ALA A 483 -13.10 2.57 21.09
C ALA A 483 -12.62 2.07 22.47
#